data_AF-A0A5K0V6L9-F1
#
_entry.id   AF-A0A5K0V6L9-F1
#
_cell.length_a   1.000
_cell.length_b   1.000
_cell.length_c   1.000
_cell.angle_alpha   90.00
_cell.angle_beta   90.00
_cell.angle_gamma   90.00
#
_symmetry.space_group_name_H-M   'P 1'
#
loop_
_entity.id
_entity.type
_entity.pdbx_description
1 polymer ?
#
loop_
_entity_poly.entity_id
_entity_poly.type
_entity_poly.pdbx_seq_one_letter_code
_entity_poly.pdbx_strand_id
1 'polypeptide(L)' 'SIPGVPRITEGYNPATWMLEVTTTLVEAQLGVDFAEVYANSSLY' A
#
# COMPACT_ATOMS: atom_id res chain seq x y z
N SER A 1 8.26 -0.79 5.08
CA SER A 1 6.85 -0.67 5.50
C SER A 1 6.44 0.78 5.39
N ILE A 2 5.28 1.07 4.79
CA ILE A 2 4.78 2.44 4.61
C ILE A 2 4.02 2.86 5.88
N PRO A 3 4.40 3.95 6.56
CA PRO A 3 3.67 4.45 7.73
C PRO A 3 2.21 4.77 7.38
N GLY A 4 1.27 4.35 8.22
CA GLY A 4 -0.17 4.59 8.02
C GLY A 4 -0.89 3.52 7.18
N VAL A 5 -0.16 2.63 6.49
CA VAL A 5 -0.79 1.48 5.82
C VAL A 5 -1.06 0.37 6.85
N PRO A 6 -2.30 -0.12 6.99
CA PRO A 6 -2.62 -1.21 7.90
C PRO A 6 -1.90 -2.48 7.47
N ARG A 7 -1.29 -3.21 8.41
CA ARG A 7 -0.64 -4.48 8.08
C ARG A 7 -1.67 -5.52 7.67
N ILE A 8 -1.30 -6.39 6.74
CA ILE A 8 -2.12 -7.55 6.41
C ILE A 8 -2.27 -8.44 7.65
N THR A 9 -3.51 -8.86 7.93
CA THR A 9 -3.84 -9.76 9.04
C THR A 9 -3.73 -11.22 8.63
N GLU A 10 -3.38 -12.11 9.55
CA GLU A 10 -3.31 -13.54 9.26
C GLU A 10 -4.69 -14.07 8.83
N GLY A 11 -4.71 -14.86 7.76
CA GLY A 11 -5.94 -15.39 7.16
C GLY A 11 -6.67 -14.43 6.22
N TYR A 12 -6.20 -13.19 6.04
CA TYR A 12 -6.77 -12.24 5.10
C TYR A 12 -6.18 -12.40 3.70
N ASN A 13 -7.01 -12.24 2.66
CA ASN A 13 -6.57 -12.41 1.28
C ASN A 13 -5.64 -11.24 0.87
N PRO A 14 -4.37 -11.52 0.49
CA PRO A 14 -3.43 -10.46 0.11
C PRO A 14 -3.88 -9.62 -1.09
N ALA A 15 -4.60 -10.23 -2.04
CA ALA A 15 -5.12 -9.52 -3.20
C ALA A 15 -6.20 -8.50 -2.79
N THR A 16 -7.12 -8.90 -1.91
CA THR A 16 -8.14 -7.99 -1.37
C THR A 16 -7.49 -6.86 -0.57
N TRP A 17 -6.50 -7.18 0.26
CA TRP A 17 -5.82 -6.18 1.07
C TRP A 17 -5.12 -5.14 0.19
N MET A 18 -4.39 -5.59 -0.83
CA MET A 18 -3.76 -4.70 -1.80
C MET A 18 -4.77 -3.78 -2.48
N LEU A 19 -5.92 -4.31 -2.94
CA LEU A 19 -6.95 -3.51 -3.60
C LEU A 19 -7.55 -2.44 -2.69
N GLU A 20 -7.69 -2.69 -1.39
CA GLU A 20 -8.20 -1.71 -0.42
C GLU A 20 -7.17 -0.63 -0.10
N VAL A 21 -5.89 -1.01 0.07
CA VAL A 21 -4.84 -0.06 0.47
C VAL A 21 -4.29 0.77 -0.68
N THR A 22 -4.31 0.29 -1.92
CA THR A 22 -3.82 1.04 -3.10
C THR A 22 -4.90 1.87 -3.79
N THR A 23 -5.91 2.31 -3.05
CA THR A 23 -6.92 3.22 -3.59
C THR A 23 -6.42 4.66 -3.58
N THR A 24 -6.87 5.47 -4.54
CA THR A 24 -6.51 6.89 -4.64
C THR A 24 -6.91 7.70 -3.40
N LEU A 25 -7.96 7.27 -2.69
CA LEU A 25 -8.35 7.87 -1.41
C LEU A 25 -7.28 7.65 -0.34
N VAL A 26 -6.75 6.43 -0.23
CA VAL A 26 -5.71 6.09 0.75
C VAL A 26 -4.40 6.79 0.41
N GLU A 27 -4.04 6.88 -0.88
CA GLU A 27 -2.89 7.68 -1.35
C GLU A 27 -3.01 9.14 -0.95
N ALA A 28 -4.18 9.76 -1.18
CA ALA A 28 -4.42 11.15 -0.80
C ALA A 28 -4.41 11.38 0.73
N GLN A 29 -4.90 10.42 1.52
CA GLN A 29 -4.87 10.49 2.98
C GLN A 29 -3.46 10.33 3.55
N LEU A 30 -2.63 9.49 2.93
CA LEU A 30 -1.26 9.24 3.35
C LEU A 30 -0.26 10.23 2.73
N GLY A 31 -0.67 10.98 1.70
CA GLY A 31 0.20 11.84 0.92
C GLY A 31 1.31 11.06 0.22
N VAL A 32 1.00 9.83 -0.23
CA VAL A 32 1.96 8.91 -0.85
C VAL A 32 1.46 8.46 -2.21
N ASP A 33 2.37 8.30 -3.16
CA ASP A 33 2.11 7.64 -4.45
C ASP A 33 2.72 6.23 -4.40
N PHE A 34 1.88 5.19 -4.45
CA PHE A 34 2.38 3.82 -4.35
C PHE A 34 3.22 3.41 -5.56
N ALA A 35 2.98 3.99 -6.75
CA ALA A 35 3.78 3.72 -7.94
C ALA A 35 5.18 4.32 -7.79
N GLU A 36 5.30 5.54 -7.26
CA GLU A 36 6.59 6.15 -6.96
C GLU A 36 7.35 5.37 -5.88
N VAL A 37 6.67 4.92 -4.82
CA VAL A 37 7.28 4.10 -3.77
C VAL A 37 7.77 2.77 -4.33
N TYR A 38 7.00 2.13 -5.22
CA TYR A 38 7.41 0.88 -5.87
C TYR A 38 8.64 1.09 -6.76
N ALA A 39 8.66 2.15 -7.56
CA ALA A 39 9.78 2.50 -8.44
C ALA A 39 11.08 2.80 -7.67
N ASN A 40 10.98 3.41 -6.48
CA ASN A 40 12.11 3.72 -5.62
C ASN A 40 12.46 2.59 -4.63
N SER A 41 11.73 1.47 -4.65
CA SER A 41 12.00 0.35 -3.76
C SER A 41 13.17 -0.50 -4.27
N SER A 42 13.88 -1.15 -3.34
CA SER A 42 15.05 -2.03 -3.61
C SER A 42 14.73 -3.33 -4.37
N LEU A 43 13.53 -3.42 -4.95
CA LEU A 43 13.15 -4.46 -5.91
C LEU A 43 13.56 -4.09 -7.35
N TYR A 44 13.98 -2.83 -7.58
CA TYR A 44 14.70 -2.37 -8.77
C TYR A 44 16.22 -2.29 -8.52
#